data_AF-A0A7X9DEY4-F1
#
_entry.id   AF-A0A7X9DEY4-F1
#
_cell.length_a   1.000
_cell.length_b   1.000
_cell.length_c   1.000
_cell.angle_alpha   90.00
_cell.angle_beta   90.00
_cell.angle_gamma   90.00
#
_symmetry.space_group_name_H-M   'P 1'
#
loop_
_entity.id
_entity.type
_entity.pdbx_description
1 polymer ?
#
loop_
_entity_poly.entity_id
_entity_poly.type
_entity_poly.pdbx_seq_one_letter_code
_entity_poly.pdbx_strand_id
1 'polypeptide(L)'
;MVTIATKPFGQIEVDERQIIDFPEGIYGFEDIKKFVILDANEKSPFKWLQAYDEPDLAFVIIRPIDFMIQYELEVMQEDLEDIGAKSPDEVIVFAIVTIPE
;
A
#
# COMPACT_ATOMS: atom_id res chain seq x y z
N MET A 1 -11.34 -6.67 -14.49
CA MET A 1 -12.01 -5.72 -13.58
C MET A 1 -12.74 -6.56 -12.56
N VAL A 2 -12.52 -6.29 -11.28
CA VAL A 2 -13.22 -6.93 -10.15
C VAL A 2 -13.84 -5.87 -9.27
N THR A 3 -14.99 -6.19 -8.69
CA THR A 3 -15.67 -5.30 -7.75
C THR A 3 -15.23 -5.63 -6.33
N ILE A 4 -14.75 -4.61 -5.60
CA ILE A 4 -14.36 -4.75 -4.19
C ILE A 4 -15.10 -3.74 -3.34
N ALA A 5 -15.38 -4.11 -2.08
CA ALA A 5 -15.91 -3.19 -1.08
C ALA A 5 -14.75 -2.51 -0.34
N THR A 6 -14.85 -1.19 -0.19
CA THR A 6 -13.78 -0.36 0.36
C THR A 6 -14.32 0.56 1.43
N LYS A 7 -13.52 0.82 2.46
CA LYS A 7 -13.83 1.76 3.52
C LYS A 7 -14.11 3.19 3.01
N PRO A 8 -13.27 3.79 2.15
CA PRO A 8 -13.45 5.19 1.74
C PRO A 8 -14.52 5.40 0.66
N PHE A 9 -14.79 4.42 -0.20
CA PHE A 9 -15.58 4.65 -1.42
C PHE A 9 -16.75 3.67 -1.61
N GLY A 10 -16.98 2.76 -0.66
CA GLY A 10 -17.97 1.70 -0.84
C GLY A 10 -17.53 0.73 -1.92
N GLN A 11 -18.43 0.30 -2.79
CA GLN A 11 -18.12 -0.64 -3.87
C GLN A 11 -17.54 0.09 -5.09
N ILE A 12 -16.35 -0.34 -5.52
CA ILE A 12 -15.67 0.19 -6.70
C ILE A 12 -15.19 -0.95 -7.59
N GLU A 13 -14.93 -0.65 -8.86
CA GLU A 13 -14.24 -1.56 -9.77
C GLU A 13 -12.75 -1.26 -9.81
N VAL A 14 -11.92 -2.29 -9.67
CA VAL A 14 -10.46 -2.20 -9.78
C VAL A 14 -9.95 -3.18 -10.83
N ASP A 15 -8.84 -2.85 -11.47
CA ASP A 15 -8.17 -3.80 -12.36
C ASP A 15 -7.48 -4.88 -11.50
N GLU A 16 -7.55 -6.14 -11.91
CA GLU A 16 -6.91 -7.25 -11.17
C GLU A 16 -5.40 -7.05 -11.05
N ARG A 17 -4.78 -6.34 -12.01
CA ARG A 17 -3.36 -5.98 -11.99
C ARG A 17 -2.99 -4.96 -10.89
N GLN A 18 -3.98 -4.32 -10.26
CA GLN A 18 -3.77 -3.41 -9.14
C GLN A 18 -3.81 -4.12 -7.78
N ILE A 19 -4.15 -5.41 -7.76
CA ILE A 19 -4.12 -6.23 -6.55
C ILE A 19 -2.68 -6.59 -6.27
N ILE A 20 -2.24 -6.27 -5.07
CA ILE A 20 -0.89 -6.53 -4.58
C ILE A 20 -0.99 -7.70 -3.61
N ASP A 21 -0.26 -8.78 -3.90
CA ASP A 21 -0.13 -9.92 -3.00
C ASP A 21 0.95 -9.65 -1.95
N PHE A 22 0.60 -9.85 -0.68
CA PHE A 22 1.48 -9.83 0.49
C PHE A 22 1.50 -11.25 1.06
N PRO A 23 2.40 -12.15 0.62
CA PRO A 23 2.39 -13.57 1.01
C PRO A 23 2.44 -13.78 2.53
N GLU A 24 3.18 -12.94 3.24
CA GLU A 24 3.28 -12.96 4.71
C GLU A 24 2.27 -12.03 5.40
N GLY A 25 1.49 -11.27 4.62
CA GLY A 25 0.63 -10.21 5.12
C GLY A 25 1.43 -8.99 5.60
N ILE A 26 0.85 -8.22 6.51
CA ILE A 26 1.51 -7.09 7.18
C ILE A 26 1.58 -7.43 8.67
N TYR A 27 2.62 -6.98 9.39
CA TYR A 27 2.72 -7.18 10.84
C TYR A 27 1.44 -6.77 11.57
N GLY A 28 0.88 -7.68 12.37
CA GLY A 28 -0.40 -7.53 13.08
C GLY A 28 -1.64 -7.82 12.23
N PHE A 29 -1.48 -8.11 10.95
CA PHE A 29 -2.51 -8.46 9.96
C PHE A 29 -2.02 -9.60 9.06
N GLU A 30 -1.39 -10.61 9.66
CA GLU A 30 -0.73 -11.70 8.94
C GLU A 30 -1.72 -12.51 8.08
N ASP A 31 -3.00 -12.58 8.46
CA ASP A 31 -4.05 -13.27 7.70
C ASP A 31 -4.52 -12.49 6.45
N ILE A 32 -4.17 -11.20 6.34
CA ILE A 32 -4.60 -10.34 5.24
C ILE A 32 -3.53 -10.33 4.16
N LYS A 33 -3.80 -11.02 3.06
CA LYS A 33 -2.79 -11.32 2.03
C LYS A 33 -2.88 -10.47 0.78
N LYS A 34 -3.93 -9.66 0.63
CA LYS A 34 -4.20 -8.91 -0.61
C LYS A 34 -4.62 -7.49 -0.31
N PHE A 35 -4.02 -6.55 -1.03
CA PHE A 35 -4.31 -5.14 -0.90
C PHE A 35 -4.43 -4.46 -2.25
N VAL A 36 -5.08 -3.30 -2.26
CA VAL A 36 -5.17 -2.41 -3.43
C VAL A 36 -4.83 -0.99 -2.99
N ILE A 37 -4.03 -0.29 -3.79
CA ILE A 37 -3.72 1.13 -3.57
C ILE A 37 -4.75 1.99 -4.29
N LEU A 38 -5.44 2.85 -3.56
CA LEU A 38 -6.48 3.76 -4.06
C LEU A 38 -6.10 5.21 -3.79
N ASP A 39 -6.33 6.10 -4.74
CA ASP A 39 -6.13 7.53 -4.53
C ASP A 39 -7.16 8.09 -3.56
N ALA A 40 -6.74 8.85 -2.54
CA ALA A 40 -7.69 9.47 -1.61
C ALA A 40 -8.49 10.60 -2.26
N ASN A 41 -7.83 11.42 -3.08
CA ASN A 41 -8.42 12.36 -4.04
C ASN A 41 -7.31 12.82 -5.02
N GLU A 42 -7.67 13.43 -6.16
CA GLU A 42 -6.72 13.81 -7.23
C GLU A 42 -5.57 14.74 -6.79
N LYS A 43 -5.74 15.49 -5.70
CA LYS A 43 -4.76 16.49 -5.23
C LYS A 43 -4.09 16.10 -3.91
N SER A 44 -4.44 14.94 -3.36
CA SER A 44 -3.93 14.49 -2.06
C SER A 44 -2.61 13.76 -2.25
N PRO A 45 -1.60 14.04 -1.41
CA PRO A 45 -0.42 13.18 -1.32
C PRO A 45 -0.73 11.82 -0.68
N PHE A 46 -1.88 11.70 -0.01
CA PHE A 46 -2.31 10.48 0.66
C PHE A 46 -3.04 9.53 -0.28
N LYS A 47 -2.83 8.24 -0.06
CA LYS A 47 -3.53 7.13 -0.69
C LYS A 47 -4.07 6.19 0.39
N TRP A 48 -4.96 5.30 -0.01
CA TRP A 48 -5.44 4.21 0.82
C TRP A 48 -4.77 2.91 0.39
N LEU A 49 -4.22 2.17 1.35
CA LEU A 49 -3.90 0.76 1.20
C LEU A 49 -5.09 -0.03 1.74
N GLN A 50 -6.00 -0.40 0.86
CA GLN A 50 -7.26 -1.09 1.19
C GLN A 50 -7.04 -2.60 1.18
N ALA A 51 -7.43 -3.29 2.26
CA ALA A 51 -7.46 -4.76 2.26
C ALA A 51 -8.53 -5.25 1.28
N TYR A 52 -8.19 -6.26 0.48
CA TYR A 52 -9.06 -6.77 -0.58
C TYR A 52 -10.28 -7.53 -0.01
N ASP A 53 -10.05 -8.39 0.99
CA ASP A 53 -11.08 -9.25 1.60
C ASP A 53 -11.71 -8.66 2.87
N GLU A 54 -11.16 -7.56 3.42
CA GLU A 54 -11.62 -6.92 4.66
C GLU A 54 -11.99 -5.45 4.43
N PRO A 55 -13.27 -5.14 4.11
CA PRO A 55 -13.68 -3.80 3.68
C PRO A 55 -13.38 -2.70 4.70
N ASP A 56 -13.45 -3.00 5.99
CA ASP A 56 -13.28 -2.04 7.08
C ASP A 56 -11.80 -1.75 7.42
N LEU A 57 -10.88 -2.54 6.85
CA LEU A 57 -9.44 -2.42 7.03
C LEU A 57 -8.80 -1.66 5.86
N ALA A 58 -8.34 -0.46 6.14
CA ALA A 58 -7.56 0.34 5.20
C ALA A 58 -6.57 1.22 5.95
N PHE A 59 -5.36 1.35 5.41
CA PHE A 59 -4.33 2.24 5.95
C PHE A 59 -4.22 3.48 5.10
N VAL A 60 -4.02 4.64 5.74
CA VAL A 60 -3.61 5.84 5.02
C VAL A 60 -2.10 5.74 4.81
N ILE A 61 -1.69 5.87 3.55
CA ILE A 61 -0.29 5.79 3.15
C ILE A 61 0.13 7.04 2.37
N ILE A 62 1.42 7.35 2.42
CA ILE A 62 2.03 8.48 1.69
C ILE A 62 3.39 8.06 1.15
N ARG A 63 3.83 8.62 0.02
CA ARG A 63 5.22 8.46 -0.41
C ARG A 63 6.12 9.39 0.41
N PRO A 64 7.06 8.88 1.20
CA PRO A 64 7.87 9.71 2.09
C PRO A 64 8.71 10.73 1.33
N ILE A 65 9.25 10.35 0.17
CA ILE A 65 10.10 11.21 -0.66
C ILE A 65 9.38 12.47 -1.19
N ASP A 66 8.04 12.48 -1.26
CA ASP A 66 7.26 13.62 -1.74
C ASP A 66 7.26 14.80 -0.74
N PHE A 67 7.59 14.57 0.54
CA PHE A 67 7.58 15.61 1.57
C PHE A 67 8.82 15.60 2.47
N MET A 68 9.52 14.47 2.59
CA MET A 68 10.76 14.32 3.34
C MET A 68 11.90 14.02 2.36
N ILE A 69 12.49 15.09 1.81
CA ILE A 69 13.53 15.01 0.76
C ILE A 69 14.75 14.17 1.17
N GLN A 70 15.03 14.10 2.47
CA GLN A 70 16.14 13.34 3.04
C GLN A 70 15.74 11.93 3.50
N TYR A 71 14.56 11.45 3.14
CA TYR A 71 14.16 10.10 3.46
C TYR A 71 14.99 9.10 2.66
N GLU A 72 15.75 8.28 3.38
CA GLU A 72 16.56 7.20 2.83
C GLU A 72 16.11 5.89 3.48
N LEU A 73 15.77 4.92 2.63
CA LEU A 73 15.36 3.59 3.08
C LEU A 73 16.56 2.66 2.99
N GLU A 74 17.08 2.23 4.14
CA GLU A 74 18.05 1.14 4.21
C GLU A 74 17.31 -0.19 4.17
N VAL A 75 17.44 -0.93 3.07
CA VAL A 75 16.87 -2.27 2.85
C VAL A 75 17.99 -3.26 2.62
N MET A 76 17.83 -4.47 3.18
CA MET A 76 18.77 -5.55 2.92
C MET A 76 18.54 -6.09 1.51
N GLN A 77 19.61 -6.60 0.89
CA GLN A 77 19.51 -7.21 -0.43
C GLN A 77 18.53 -8.41 -0.45
N GLU A 78 18.48 -9.18 0.64
CA GLU A 78 17.55 -10.31 0.81
C GLU A 78 16.08 -9.85 0.76
N ASP A 79 15.75 -8.73 1.41
CA ASP A 79 14.38 -8.18 1.39
C ASP A 79 13.95 -7.74 -0.03
N LEU A 80 14.89 -7.22 -0.84
CA LEU A 80 14.62 -6.84 -2.23
C LEU A 80 14.41 -8.08 -3.10
N GLU A 81 15.21 -9.12 -2.89
CA GLU A 81 15.11 -10.39 -3.62
C GLU A 81 13.77 -11.09 -3.34
N ASP A 82 13.28 -11.05 -2.10
CA ASP A 82 12.00 -11.62 -1.68
C ASP A 82 10.80 -11.03 -2.44
N ILE A 83 10.89 -9.74 -2.82
CA ILE A 83 9.86 -9.06 -3.62
C ILE A 83 10.21 -9.00 -5.12
N GLY A 84 11.29 -9.65 -5.55
CA GLY A 84 11.72 -9.74 -6.94
C GLY A 84 12.34 -8.46 -7.51
N ALA A 85 12.82 -7.56 -6.66
CA ALA A 85 13.51 -6.33 -7.05
C ALA A 85 15.04 -6.50 -7.02
N LYS A 86 15.75 -5.81 -7.91
CA LYS A 86 17.23 -5.84 -7.97
C LYS A 86 17.89 -4.65 -7.31
N SER A 87 17.17 -3.54 -7.18
CA SER A 87 17.64 -2.33 -6.52
C SER A 87 16.48 -1.53 -5.92
N PRO A 88 16.77 -0.62 -4.97
CA PRO A 88 15.75 0.27 -4.41
C PRO A 88 15.03 1.16 -5.45
N ASP A 89 15.65 1.40 -6.61
CA ASP A 89 15.03 2.21 -7.69
C ASP A 89 13.91 1.47 -8.43
N GLU A 90 13.84 0.14 -8.30
CA GLU A 90 12.79 -0.69 -8.91
C GLU A 90 11.53 -0.78 -8.04
N VAL A 91 11.55 -0.23 -6.82
CA VAL A 91 10.44 -0.30 -5.87
C VAL A 91 9.80 1.07 -5.63
N ILE A 92 8.53 1.04 -5.20
CA ILE A 92 7.82 2.23 -4.74
C ILE A 92 7.70 2.15 -3.23
N VAL A 93 8.17 3.19 -2.53
CA VAL A 93 8.12 3.25 -1.08
C VAL A 93 6.90 4.04 -0.61
N PHE A 94 6.18 3.46 0.35
CA PHE A 94 5.10 4.09 1.08
C PHE A 94 5.33 3.99 2.59
N ALA A 95 4.89 5.00 3.33
CA ALA A 95 4.83 4.98 4.78
C ALA A 95 3.36 5.01 5.23
N ILE A 96 3.02 4.22 6.25
CA ILE A 96 1.71 4.27 6.90
C ILE A 96 1.66 5.50 7.81
N VAL A 97 0.56 6.25 7.73
CA VAL A 97 0.35 7.51 8.45
C VAL A 97 -0.53 7.26 9.66
N THR A 98 -0.12 7.82 10.81
CA THR A 98 -1.00 7.94 11.98
C THR A 98 -1.63 9.32 11.97
N ILE A 99 -2.96 9.38 11.87
CA ILE A 99 -3.71 10.65 11.96
C ILE A 99 -3.86 10.99 13.45
N PRO A 100 -3.34 12.13 13.93
CA PRO A 100 -3.51 12.54 15.33
C PRO A 100 -4.97 12.88 15.64
N GLU A 101 -5.34 12.76 16.92
CA GLU A 101 -6.66 13.19 17.44
C GLU A 101 -6.92 14.69 17.29
#